data_AF-C3Y7E6-F1
#
_entry.id   AF-C3Y7E6-F1
#
_cell.length_a   1.000
_cell.length_b   1.000
_cell.length_c   1.000
_cell.angle_alpha   90.00
_cell.angle_beta   90.00
_cell.angle_gamma   90.00
#
_symmetry.space_group_name_H-M   'P 1'
#
loop_
_entity.id
_entity.type
_entity.pdbx_description
1 polymer ?
#
loop_
_entity_poly.entity_id
_entity_poly.type
_entity_poly.pdbx_seq_one_letter_code
_entity_poly.pdbx_strand_id
1 'polypeptide(L)'
;MGNCLRTCHGRGDTEVVGASVPHHWPNGDPGERVFRTEHLTNGIEDDAIVHMYPYTSIPPVDGTYVVLQFKDSEMYVASKEGKPRVLTLEDPEEFDPEDAEDITTTADRRVFLMKPSQPGSSDVVYASCVASKQNQGQKDKALVITLFKNTKRAARLTIEGKRAILESQRFQTENVPTESGSEHFDECPDEEVQLHD
;
A
#
# COMPACT_ATOMS: atom_id res chain seq x y z
N MET A 1 -4.87 -10.57 -5.10
CA MET A 1 -4.79 -10.80 -3.63
C MET A 1 -4.59 -9.44 -2.97
N GLY A 2 -5.45 -9.04 -2.04
CA GLY A 2 -5.29 -7.79 -1.29
C GLY A 2 -4.50 -8.01 -0.01
N ASN A 3 -3.69 -7.04 0.38
CA ASN A 3 -2.92 -7.05 1.62
C ASN A 3 -3.36 -5.90 2.52
N CYS A 4 -3.39 -6.13 3.84
CA CYS A 4 -3.52 -5.07 4.82
C CYS A 4 -2.13 -4.64 5.30
N LEU A 5 -1.85 -3.33 5.34
CA LEU A 5 -0.60 -2.79 5.90
C LEU A 5 -0.82 -2.36 7.36
N ARG A 6 -0.11 -2.99 8.30
CA ARG A 6 -0.15 -2.65 9.73
C ARG A 6 1.21 -2.14 10.21
N THR A 7 1.26 -1.09 11.04
CA THR A 7 2.54 -0.66 11.67
C THR A 7 2.77 -1.30 13.02
N CYS A 8 3.98 -1.75 13.32
CA CYS A 8 4.32 -2.34 14.62
C CYS A 8 4.60 -1.26 15.68
N HIS A 9 4.09 -1.40 16.91
CA HIS A 9 4.58 -0.70 18.10
C HIS A 9 5.12 -1.70 19.13
N GLY A 10 6.23 -1.35 19.78
CA GLY A 10 6.93 -2.25 20.70
C GLY A 10 6.16 -2.60 21.97
N ARG A 11 6.18 -3.91 22.26
CA ARG A 11 5.75 -4.68 23.45
C ARG A 11 4.25 -4.92 23.63
N GLY A 12 3.85 -6.14 23.22
CA GLY A 12 2.87 -6.94 23.96
C GLY A 12 1.58 -7.26 23.23
N ASP A 13 1.14 -6.39 22.34
CA ASP A 13 -0.15 -6.51 21.66
C ASP A 13 0.04 -6.29 20.15
N THR A 14 -0.50 -7.20 19.34
CA THR A 14 -0.56 -7.04 17.89
C THR A 14 -1.55 -5.91 17.59
N GLU A 15 -1.04 -4.69 17.38
CA GLU A 15 -1.85 -3.51 17.10
C GLU A 15 -2.14 -3.39 15.59
N VAL A 16 -3.43 -3.36 15.25
CA VAL A 16 -3.91 -3.07 13.90
C VAL A 16 -3.89 -1.56 13.71
N VAL A 17 -2.95 -1.05 12.91
CA VAL A 17 -2.92 0.35 12.49
C VAL A 17 -3.12 0.35 10.98
N GLY A 18 -4.37 0.46 10.54
CA GLY A 18 -4.69 0.71 9.14
C GLY A 18 -4.15 2.08 8.72
N ALA A 19 -3.66 2.18 7.49
CA ALA A 19 -3.80 3.45 6.77
C ALA A 19 -5.29 3.58 6.44
N SER A 20 -5.86 4.78 6.43
CA SER A 20 -7.13 5.00 5.73
C SER A 20 -6.84 5.90 4.54
N VAL A 21 -7.47 5.61 3.41
CA VAL A 21 -7.68 6.63 2.40
C VAL A 21 -8.88 7.42 2.90
N PRO A 22 -8.79 8.75 3.03
CA PRO A 22 -9.99 9.52 3.30
C PRO A 22 -10.93 9.36 2.11
N HIS A 23 -12.05 8.65 2.30
CA HIS A 23 -13.23 8.83 1.47
C HIS A 23 -13.50 10.33 1.40
N HIS A 24 -13.73 10.83 0.18
CA HIS A 24 -14.00 12.22 -0.17
C HIS A 24 -14.45 13.05 1.04
N TRP A 25 -13.55 13.90 1.57
CA TRP A 25 -14.00 14.96 2.44
C TRP A 25 -15.08 15.76 1.68
N PRO A 26 -16.18 16.18 2.32
CA PRO A 26 -17.22 16.97 1.68
C PRO A 26 -16.76 18.36 1.17
N ASN A 27 -15.46 18.65 1.22
CA ASN A 27 -14.79 19.85 0.71
C ASN A 27 -13.64 19.50 -0.27
N GLY A 28 -13.86 18.58 -1.19
CA GLY A 28 -13.16 18.49 -2.49
C GLY A 28 -11.65 18.73 -2.50
N ASP A 29 -10.88 17.72 -2.09
CA ASP A 29 -9.58 17.33 -2.69
C ASP A 29 -9.13 16.05 -1.95
N PRO A 30 -8.95 14.88 -2.59
CA PRO A 30 -8.21 13.79 -1.96
C PRO A 30 -6.76 14.28 -1.84
N GLY A 31 -6.44 14.95 -0.73
CA GLY A 31 -5.13 15.57 -0.57
C GLY A 31 -4.06 14.53 -0.87
N GLU A 32 -3.22 14.79 -1.90
CA GLU A 32 -2.15 13.96 -2.52
C GLU A 32 -1.12 13.36 -1.52
N ARG A 33 -1.53 12.91 -0.36
CA ARG A 33 -0.70 12.70 0.82
C ARG A 33 -1.31 11.59 1.65
N VAL A 34 -0.47 10.62 1.98
CA VAL A 34 -0.84 9.52 2.87
C VAL A 34 -0.76 10.00 4.33
N PHE A 35 -1.78 9.72 5.12
CA PHE A 35 -1.79 10.00 6.57
C PHE A 35 -1.99 8.72 7.37
N ARG A 36 -1.48 8.73 8.60
CA ARG A 36 -1.84 7.71 9.59
C ARG A 36 -3.18 8.11 10.21
N THR A 37 -4.13 7.20 10.30
CA THR A 37 -5.37 7.39 11.06
C THR A 37 -5.19 7.09 12.53
N GLU A 38 -6.10 7.64 13.34
CA GLU A 38 -6.20 7.25 14.75
C GLU A 38 -6.62 5.78 14.85
N HIS A 39 -6.37 5.17 16.02
CA HIS A 39 -6.76 3.77 16.25
C HIS A 39 -8.26 3.62 15.98
N LEU A 40 -8.60 2.74 15.06
CA LEU A 40 -9.98 2.33 14.85
C LEU A 40 -10.44 1.67 16.15
N THR A 41 -11.46 2.26 16.78
CA THR A 41 -12.11 1.64 17.93
C THR A 41 -13.07 0.58 17.39
N ASN A 42 -13.09 -0.60 18.02
CA ASN A 42 -13.93 -1.75 17.64
C ASN A 42 -15.36 -1.27 17.32
N GLY A 43 -15.72 -1.24 16.03
CA GLY A 43 -17.05 -0.81 15.57
C GLY A 43 -17.09 0.05 14.30
N ILE A 44 -15.96 0.58 13.82
CA ILE A 44 -15.86 1.24 12.50
C ILE A 44 -14.74 0.55 11.72
N GLU A 45 -15.11 -0.40 10.87
CA GLU A 45 -14.24 -1.37 10.19
C GLU A 45 -13.75 -0.87 8.82
N ASP A 46 -13.31 0.37 8.69
CA ASP A 46 -12.71 0.84 7.43
C ASP A 46 -11.18 0.69 7.49
N ASP A 47 -10.72 -0.56 7.61
CA ASP A 47 -9.31 -0.92 7.35
C ASP A 47 -9.04 -0.66 5.86
N ALA A 48 -8.04 0.18 5.52
CA ALA A 48 -7.71 0.30 4.09
C ALA A 48 -7.03 -0.96 3.59
N ILE A 49 -7.60 -1.52 2.54
CA ILE A 49 -7.04 -2.63 1.81
C ILE A 49 -6.09 -2.08 0.75
N VAL A 50 -4.87 -2.62 0.70
CA VAL A 50 -3.86 -2.26 -0.30
C VAL A 50 -3.61 -3.46 -1.20
N HIS A 51 -3.92 -3.32 -2.49
CA HIS A 51 -3.44 -4.25 -3.51
C HIS A 51 -1.93 -4.11 -3.67
N MET A 52 -1.25 -5.25 -3.66
CA MET A 52 0.19 -5.33 -3.84
C MET A 52 0.48 -6.14 -5.09
N TYR A 53 1.14 -5.51 -6.06
CA TYR A 53 1.55 -6.12 -7.32
C TYR A 53 3.03 -6.47 -7.23
N PRO A 54 3.41 -7.74 -7.07
CA PRO A 54 4.82 -8.14 -6.97
C PRO A 54 5.44 -8.36 -8.35
N TYR A 55 6.70 -7.94 -8.50
CA TYR A 55 7.50 -8.13 -9.72
C TYR A 55 8.79 -8.88 -9.41
N THR A 56 9.15 -9.78 -10.30
CA THR A 56 10.45 -10.46 -10.27
C THR A 56 11.49 -9.67 -11.05
N SER A 57 12.69 -9.48 -10.51
CA SER A 57 13.82 -8.87 -11.20
C SER A 57 14.96 -9.86 -11.42
N ILE A 58 15.81 -9.56 -12.41
CA ILE A 58 17.08 -10.26 -12.65
C ILE A 58 18.22 -9.22 -12.65
N PRO A 59 19.27 -9.35 -11.83
CA PRO A 59 19.49 -10.40 -10.83
C PRO A 59 18.51 -10.31 -9.64
N PRO A 60 18.34 -11.39 -8.88
CA PRO A 60 17.55 -11.36 -7.66
C PRO A 60 18.15 -10.36 -6.68
N VAL A 61 17.29 -9.53 -6.11
CA VAL A 61 17.65 -8.60 -5.04
C VAL A 61 17.23 -9.17 -3.69
N ASP A 62 17.79 -8.60 -2.63
CA ASP A 62 17.43 -8.90 -1.25
C ASP A 62 16.06 -8.24 -0.95
N GLY A 63 14.99 -8.83 -1.50
CA GLY A 63 13.61 -8.35 -1.42
C GLY A 63 12.79 -8.62 -2.70
N THR A 64 11.59 -8.07 -2.74
CA THR A 64 10.64 -8.16 -3.87
C THR A 64 10.23 -6.75 -4.29
N TYR A 65 10.28 -6.45 -5.59
CA TYR A 65 9.73 -5.19 -6.09
C TYR A 65 8.21 -5.25 -6.06
N VAL A 66 7.57 -4.18 -5.60
CA VAL A 66 6.13 -4.10 -5.45
C VAL A 66 5.60 -2.74 -5.86
N VAL A 67 4.35 -2.71 -6.34
CA VAL A 67 3.51 -1.52 -6.44
C VAL A 67 2.38 -1.64 -5.44
N LEU A 68 2.05 -0.54 -4.77
CA LEU A 68 1.02 -0.46 -3.74
C LEU A 68 -0.12 0.41 -4.25
N GLN A 69 -1.33 -0.15 -4.30
CA GLN A 69 -2.54 0.55 -4.73
C GLN A 69 -3.61 0.41 -3.66
N PHE A 70 -4.29 1.48 -3.31
CA PHE A 70 -5.43 1.39 -2.39
C PHE A 70 -6.65 0.81 -3.13
N LYS A 71 -7.26 -0.23 -2.57
CA LYS A 71 -8.36 -0.97 -3.23
C LYS A 71 -9.57 -0.08 -3.49
N ASP A 72 -9.96 0.75 -2.51
CA ASP A 72 -11.22 1.51 -2.59
C ASP A 72 -11.12 2.79 -3.42
N SER A 73 -9.92 3.37 -3.52
CA SER A 73 -9.69 4.60 -4.28
C SER A 73 -8.93 4.39 -5.58
N GLU A 74 -8.42 3.19 -5.83
CA GLU A 74 -7.57 2.81 -6.96
C GLU A 74 -6.26 3.62 -7.11
N MET A 75 -6.00 4.55 -6.19
CA MET A 75 -4.82 5.41 -6.20
C MET A 75 -3.55 4.63 -5.86
N TYR A 76 -2.46 4.96 -6.55
CA TYR A 76 -1.15 4.40 -6.30
C TYR A 76 -0.38 5.19 -5.25
N VAL A 77 0.34 4.47 -4.39
CA VAL A 77 1.40 5.07 -3.58
C VAL A 77 2.59 5.32 -4.48
N ALA A 78 3.10 6.55 -4.51
CA ALA A 78 4.21 6.91 -5.38
C ALA A 78 5.18 7.91 -4.74
N SER A 79 6.39 7.97 -5.30
CA SER A 79 7.29 9.12 -5.14
C SER A 79 6.81 10.28 -6.02
N LYS A 80 6.69 11.48 -5.44
CA LYS A 80 6.27 12.66 -6.20
C LYS A 80 7.27 13.01 -7.30
N GLU A 81 6.76 13.27 -8.50
CA GLU A 81 7.57 13.72 -9.64
C GLU A 81 8.37 14.99 -9.28
N GLY A 82 9.64 15.04 -9.70
CA GLY A 82 10.58 16.12 -9.40
C GLY A 82 10.95 16.27 -7.91
N LYS A 83 10.24 15.62 -6.99
CA LYS A 83 10.43 15.69 -5.54
C LYS A 83 10.42 14.28 -4.93
N PRO A 84 11.41 13.42 -5.26
CA PRO A 84 11.34 11.99 -4.97
C PRO A 84 11.33 11.63 -3.48
N ARG A 85 11.62 12.58 -2.58
CA ARG A 85 11.51 12.37 -1.11
C ARG A 85 10.09 12.56 -0.55
N VAL A 86 9.18 13.05 -1.38
CA VAL A 86 7.77 13.25 -1.01
C VAL A 86 7.02 11.99 -1.44
N LEU A 87 6.26 11.42 -0.49
CA LEU A 87 5.33 10.33 -0.77
C LEU A 87 3.97 10.94 -1.09
N THR A 88 3.29 10.42 -2.09
CA THR A 88 2.03 10.93 -2.60
C THR A 88 1.11 9.79 -3.00
N LEU A 89 -0.19 10.11 -3.08
CA LEU A 89 -1.19 9.29 -3.76
C LEU A 89 -1.46 9.94 -5.11
N GLU A 90 -1.41 9.17 -6.18
CA GLU A 90 -1.63 9.64 -7.54
C GLU A 90 -2.59 8.69 -8.26
N ASP A 91 -3.46 9.27 -9.10
CA ASP A 91 -4.41 8.53 -9.92
C ASP A 91 -3.69 7.69 -10.99
N PRO A 92 -4.25 6.54 -11.41
CA PRO A 92 -3.67 5.71 -12.47
C PRO A 92 -3.34 6.47 -13.76
N GLU A 93 -4.22 7.39 -14.17
CA GLU A 93 -4.09 8.20 -15.38
C GLU A 93 -2.82 9.09 -15.41
N GLU A 94 -2.19 9.34 -14.26
CA GLU A 94 -0.95 10.11 -14.14
C GLU A 94 0.32 9.30 -14.50
N PHE A 95 0.15 8.03 -14.88
CA PHE A 95 1.24 7.10 -15.16
C PHE A 95 1.19 6.52 -16.58
N ASP A 96 2.38 6.26 -17.12
CA ASP A 96 2.57 5.52 -18.37
C ASP A 96 3.62 4.41 -18.11
N PRO A 97 3.21 3.12 -18.05
CA PRO A 97 1.86 2.62 -18.27
C PRO A 97 0.90 2.96 -17.11
N GLU A 98 -0.40 3.05 -17.38
CA GLU A 98 -1.43 3.25 -16.36
C GLU A 98 -1.54 2.04 -15.44
N ASP A 99 -1.61 0.84 -16.02
CA ASP A 99 -1.72 -0.42 -15.29
C ASP A 99 -0.42 -0.80 -14.61
N ALA A 100 -0.53 -1.21 -13.33
CA ALA A 100 0.61 -1.68 -12.59
C ALA A 100 1.25 -2.91 -13.26
N GLU A 101 0.45 -3.85 -13.78
CA GLU A 101 0.93 -5.11 -14.35
C GLU A 101 1.86 -4.90 -15.56
N ASP A 102 1.73 -3.78 -16.26
CA ASP A 102 2.53 -3.43 -17.43
C ASP A 102 3.85 -2.73 -17.09
N ILE A 103 4.12 -2.45 -15.81
CA ILE A 103 5.38 -1.82 -15.39
C ILE A 103 6.54 -2.80 -15.61
N THR A 104 7.49 -2.37 -16.44
CA THR A 104 8.68 -3.15 -16.80
C THR A 104 9.97 -2.65 -16.16
N THR A 105 9.93 -1.53 -15.43
CA THR A 105 11.13 -0.84 -14.93
C THR A 105 11.02 -0.42 -13.46
N THR A 106 12.12 -0.59 -12.72
CA THR A 106 12.25 -0.10 -11.34
C THR A 106 12.47 1.41 -11.26
N ALA A 107 12.55 2.10 -12.41
CA ALA A 107 12.60 3.56 -12.47
C ALA A 107 11.20 4.21 -12.35
N ASP A 108 10.13 3.40 -12.38
CA ASP A 108 8.78 3.88 -12.16
C ASP A 108 8.62 4.40 -10.71
N ARG A 109 7.91 5.53 -10.56
CA ARG A 109 7.73 6.24 -9.30
C ARG A 109 6.85 5.47 -8.30
N ARG A 110 6.07 4.50 -8.77
CA ARG A 110 5.21 3.61 -7.98
C ARG A 110 5.95 2.39 -7.44
N VAL A 111 7.17 2.11 -7.93
CA VAL A 111 7.89 0.88 -7.57
C VAL A 111 8.70 1.05 -6.29
N PHE A 112 8.44 0.15 -5.34
CA PHE A 112 9.15 0.04 -4.07
C PHE A 112 9.80 -1.34 -3.97
N LEU A 113 10.96 -1.42 -3.33
CA LEU A 113 11.55 -2.68 -2.89
C LEU A 113 11.01 -3.01 -1.49
N MET A 114 10.16 -4.04 -1.41
CA MET A 114 9.75 -4.68 -0.17
C MET A 114 10.85 -5.62 0.31
N LYS A 115 11.37 -5.41 1.51
CA LYS A 115 12.42 -6.26 2.08
C LYS A 115 12.25 -6.43 3.59
N PRO A 116 12.78 -7.52 4.18
CA PRO A 116 12.80 -7.69 5.62
C PRO A 116 13.50 -6.51 6.31
N SER A 117 12.92 -6.02 7.40
CA SER A 117 13.50 -4.93 8.19
C SER A 117 14.78 -5.33 8.91
N GLN A 118 14.88 -6.62 9.29
CA GLN A 118 16.03 -7.26 9.93
C GLN A 118 16.05 -8.74 9.57
N PRO A 119 17.23 -9.40 9.59
CA PRO A 119 17.31 -10.85 9.39
C PRO A 119 16.43 -11.61 10.39
N GLY A 120 15.54 -12.46 9.88
CA GLY A 120 14.62 -13.26 10.70
C GLY A 120 13.38 -12.52 11.23
N SER A 121 13.18 -11.25 10.89
CA SER A 121 11.95 -10.52 11.20
C SER A 121 10.87 -10.76 10.14
N SER A 122 9.61 -10.87 10.57
CA SER A 122 8.43 -10.82 9.69
C SER A 122 8.10 -9.40 9.23
N ASP A 123 8.62 -8.38 9.92
CA ASP A 123 8.35 -6.99 9.59
C ASP A 123 9.12 -6.60 8.32
N VAL A 124 8.43 -5.94 7.39
CA VAL A 124 9.00 -5.44 6.15
C VAL A 124 9.16 -3.92 6.14
N VAL A 125 10.01 -3.43 5.25
CA VAL A 125 10.11 -2.01 4.89
C VAL A 125 9.91 -1.86 3.38
N TYR A 126 9.36 -0.72 2.96
CA TYR A 126 9.14 -0.39 1.55
C TYR A 126 10.10 0.73 1.12
N ALA A 127 11.18 0.38 0.43
CA ALA A 127 12.19 1.33 -0.04
C ALA A 127 11.86 1.84 -1.45
N SER A 128 11.74 3.16 -1.64
CA SER A 128 11.48 3.72 -2.98
C SER A 128 12.69 3.53 -3.89
N CYS A 129 12.47 2.92 -5.06
CA CYS A 129 13.54 2.66 -6.03
C CYS A 129 14.09 3.96 -6.63
N VAL A 130 13.22 4.91 -6.94
CA VAL A 130 13.59 6.22 -7.50
C VAL A 130 14.23 7.12 -6.46
N ALA A 131 13.67 7.19 -5.25
CA ALA A 131 14.15 8.12 -4.23
C ALA A 131 15.46 7.69 -3.59
N SER A 132 15.67 6.38 -3.46
CA SER A 132 16.86 5.85 -2.81
C SER A 132 18.12 6.03 -3.65
N LYS A 133 18.02 6.40 -4.95
CA LYS A 133 19.14 6.46 -5.91
C LYS A 133 20.13 5.32 -5.64
N GLN A 134 19.60 4.10 -5.54
CA GLN A 134 20.36 2.93 -5.10
C GLN A 134 21.43 2.61 -6.15
N ASN A 135 22.59 3.24 -6.04
CA ASN A 135 23.81 2.67 -6.56
C ASN A 135 23.98 1.37 -5.77
N GLN A 136 23.91 0.21 -6.45
CA GLN A 136 24.11 -1.12 -5.89
C GLN A 136 25.27 -1.09 -4.87
N GLY A 137 24.96 -1.09 -3.58
CA GLY A 137 25.96 -1.07 -2.51
C GLY A 137 25.74 -0.09 -1.36
N GLN A 138 24.95 0.98 -1.50
CA GLN A 138 24.68 1.92 -0.39
C GLN A 138 23.35 1.60 0.31
N LYS A 139 23.31 0.46 1.03
CA LYS A 139 22.14 0.06 1.84
C LYS A 139 21.77 1.12 2.89
N ASP A 140 22.75 1.86 3.40
CA ASP A 140 22.61 2.83 4.50
C ASP A 140 21.86 4.14 4.14
N LYS A 141 21.41 4.26 2.89
CA LYS A 141 20.73 5.47 2.37
C LYS A 141 19.37 5.21 1.75
N ALA A 142 18.86 3.98 1.86
CA ALA A 142 17.52 3.67 1.36
C ALA A 142 16.49 4.61 1.98
N LEU A 143 15.63 5.18 1.14
CA LEU A 143 14.51 6.01 1.57
C LEU A 143 13.26 5.14 1.60
N VAL A 144 12.74 4.91 2.81
CA VAL A 144 11.62 4.02 3.07
C VAL A 144 10.36 4.79 3.45
N ILE A 145 9.20 4.20 3.15
CA ILE A 145 7.90 4.70 3.62
C ILE A 145 7.94 4.81 5.14
N THR A 146 7.53 5.97 5.66
CA THR A 146 7.51 6.25 7.10
C THR A 146 6.19 6.91 7.49
N LEU A 147 5.44 6.25 8.38
CA LEU A 147 4.19 6.75 8.95
C LEU A 147 4.45 7.39 10.32
N PHE A 148 4.14 8.67 10.50
CA PHE A 148 4.42 9.36 11.76
C PHE A 148 3.34 9.10 12.82
N LYS A 149 3.73 9.01 14.11
CA LYS A 149 2.77 8.91 15.23
C LYS A 149 1.80 10.10 15.29
N ASN A 150 2.26 11.28 14.89
CA ASN A 150 1.38 12.44 14.75
C ASN A 150 0.56 12.31 13.47
N THR A 151 -0.74 12.02 13.61
CA THR A 151 -1.71 11.85 12.51
C THR A 151 -1.87 13.09 11.62
N LYS A 152 -1.56 14.28 12.14
CA LYS A 152 -1.55 15.54 11.34
C LYS A 152 -0.35 15.63 10.40
N ARG A 153 0.63 14.73 10.53
CA ARG A 153 1.84 14.71 9.72
C ARG A 153 1.75 13.62 8.68
N ALA A 154 1.66 14.05 7.42
CA ALA A 154 1.70 13.16 6.27
C ALA A 154 2.94 12.25 6.28
N ALA A 155 2.74 11.02 5.81
CA ALA A 155 3.77 10.05 5.54
C ALA A 155 4.82 10.62 4.59
N ARG A 156 6.06 10.15 4.72
CA ARG A 156 7.19 10.59 3.89
C ARG A 156 8.15 9.46 3.64
N LEU A 157 9.03 9.67 2.66
CA LEU A 157 10.20 8.85 2.46
C LEU A 157 11.35 9.37 3.33
N THR A 158 11.82 8.54 4.26
CA THR A 158 12.93 8.89 5.17
C THR A 158 14.00 7.82 5.16
N ILE A 159 15.21 8.17 5.61
CA ILE A 159 16.34 7.23 5.62
C ILE A 159 16.00 6.06 6.56
N GLU A 160 16.12 4.85 6.03
CA GLU A 160 15.97 3.60 6.77
C GLU A 160 16.83 3.60 8.02
N GLY A 161 16.28 3.15 9.15
CA GLY A 161 17.06 2.94 10.37
C GLY A 161 17.38 4.22 11.15
N LYS A 162 17.12 5.41 10.60
CA LYS A 162 17.57 6.68 11.19
C LYS A 162 16.49 7.29 12.10
N ARG A 163 16.88 7.57 13.37
CA ARG A 163 16.12 8.25 14.47
C ARG A 163 15.21 7.32 15.30
N ALA A 164 14.63 7.87 16.37
CA ALA A 164 13.60 7.25 17.23
C ALA A 164 12.25 6.96 16.50
N ILE A 165 12.29 6.71 15.20
CA ILE A 165 11.15 6.56 14.28
C ILE A 165 11.23 5.18 13.59
N LEU A 166 11.98 4.23 14.16
CA LEU A 166 12.17 2.88 13.60
C LEU A 166 10.84 2.12 13.45
N GLU A 167 9.98 2.19 14.47
CA GLU A 167 8.68 1.51 14.49
C GLU A 167 7.78 1.99 13.35
N SER A 168 7.83 3.29 13.07
CA SER A 168 7.08 3.97 12.01
C SER A 168 7.50 3.61 10.58
N GLN A 169 8.54 2.81 10.40
CA GLN A 169 9.04 2.34 9.10
C GLN A 169 8.75 0.85 8.86
N ARG A 170 8.28 0.14 9.89
CA ARG A 170 8.08 -1.32 9.87
C ARG A 170 6.63 -1.65 9.68
N PHE A 171 6.38 -2.54 8.73
CA PHE A 171 5.04 -2.96 8.35
C PHE A 171 4.90 -4.46 8.49
N GLN A 172 3.73 -4.89 8.94
CA GLN A 172 3.26 -6.26 8.81
C GLN A 172 2.30 -6.32 7.63
N THR A 173 2.43 -7.40 6.87
CA THR A 173 1.59 -7.69 5.70
C THR A 173 0.76 -8.89 6.04
N GLU A 174 -0.57 -8.71 6.05
CA GLU A 174 -1.52 -9.80 6.25
C GLU A 174 -2.28 -10.05 4.96
N ASN A 175 -2.30 -11.32 4.52
CA ASN A 175 -3.08 -11.73 3.36
C ASN A 175 -4.57 -11.70 3.74
N VAL A 176 -5.35 -10.90 3.03
CA VAL A 176 -6.81 -10.91 3.17
C VAL A 176 -7.36 -11.99 2.25
N PRO A 177 -8.10 -13.00 2.77
CA PRO A 177 -8.76 -13.99 1.92
C PRO A 177 -9.63 -13.28 0.89
N THR A 178 -9.46 -13.61 -0.39
CA THR A 178 -10.40 -13.15 -1.41
C THR A 178 -11.70 -13.90 -1.15
N GLU A 179 -12.73 -13.21 -0.63
CA GLU A 179 -14.08 -13.75 -0.57
C GLU A 179 -14.45 -14.13 -2.00
N SER A 180 -14.32 -15.42 -2.27
CA SER A 180 -14.64 -15.99 -3.56
C SER A 180 -16.15 -16.02 -3.58
N GLY A 181 -16.75 -14.94 -4.09
CA GLY A 181 -18.19 -14.85 -4.30
C GLY A 181 -18.61 -16.03 -5.16
N SER A 182 -19.15 -17.07 -4.51
CA SER A 182 -20.02 -18.00 -5.19
C SER A 182 -21.26 -17.21 -5.56
N GLU A 183 -21.23 -16.61 -6.74
CA GLU A 183 -22.43 -16.09 -7.40
C GLU A 183 -23.35 -17.28 -7.64
N HIS A 184 -24.16 -17.60 -6.63
CA HIS A 184 -25.33 -18.43 -6.82
C HIS A 184 -26.33 -17.55 -7.56
N PHE A 185 -26.28 -17.57 -8.89
CA PHE A 185 -27.37 -17.08 -9.71
C PHE A 185 -28.59 -17.95 -9.39
N ASP A 186 -29.47 -17.45 -8.55
CA ASP A 186 -30.83 -17.96 -8.44
C ASP A 186 -31.48 -17.77 -9.82
N GLU A 187 -31.58 -18.88 -10.53
CA GLU A 187 -32.29 -19.02 -11.80
C GLU A 187 -33.77 -18.66 -11.54
N CYS A 188 -34.21 -17.48 -12.01
CA CYS A 188 -35.61 -17.10 -11.95
C CYS A 188 -36.45 -18.13 -12.72
N PRO A 189 -37.43 -18.81 -12.10
CA PRO A 189 -38.30 -19.71 -12.84
C PRO A 189 -39.17 -18.90 -13.82
N ASP A 190 -39.12 -19.26 -15.10
CA ASP A 190 -40.01 -18.76 -16.13
C ASP A 190 -41.47 -19.08 -15.78
N GLU A 191 -42.32 -18.06 -15.64
CA GLU A 191 -43.76 -18.23 -15.51
C GLU A 191 -44.37 -18.66 -16.86
N GLU A 192 -44.79 -19.92 -16.95
CA GLU A 192 -45.65 -20.43 -18.03
C GLU A 192 -47.02 -19.72 -18.00
N VAL A 193 -47.29 -18.91 -19.01
CA VAL A 193 -48.60 -18.30 -19.25
C VAL A 193 -49.56 -19.36 -19.80
N GLN A 194 -50.46 -19.88 -18.95
CA GLN A 194 -51.59 -20.70 -19.43
C GLN A 194 -52.67 -19.80 -20.05
N LEU A 195 -52.78 -19.84 -21.38
CA LEU A 195 -53.96 -19.37 -22.10
C LEU A 195 -55.12 -20.35 -21.86
N HIS A 196 -56.22 -19.85 -21.30
CA HIS A 196 -57.51 -20.54 -21.32
C HIS A 196 -58.36 -20.00 -22.48
N ASP A 197 -58.81 -20.93 -23.34
CA ASP A 197 -59.92 -20.76 -24.30
C ASP A 197 -61.28 -20.58 -23.61
#